data_AF-A0A2I0U5S8-F1
#
_entry.id   AF-A0A2I0U5S8-F1
#
_cell.length_a   1.000
_cell.length_b   1.000
_cell.length_c   1.000
_cell.angle_alpha   90.00
_cell.angle_beta   90.00
_cell.angle_gamma   90.00
#
_symmetry.space_group_name_H-M   'P 1'
#
loop_
_entity.id
_entity.type
_entity.pdbx_description
1 polymer ?
#
loop_
_entity_poly.entity_id
_entity_poly.type
_entity_poly.pdbx_seq_one_letter_code
_entity_poly.pdbx_strand_id
1 'polypeptide(L)'
;MSALAPLCLQGGDRGVRGVNPWWPPCLVLAEQSPLEPSRLPGTVCSDLNQLASRTSLKSQIFTQAQTVSTLWQSHVQLEFVEKVPAKPVQKRRVSFSITGTHRKKKLSISLNSAKGKRMEPDNTAKETVLITGGGGYFGFRLGCAIYQKGVDVILFDVVKPLQTVPEGIKFMQGDVCCLSELEEALRDVICVFHIASYGMSGREQLNRKLIEDVNVKGTENVIQACKSTGVSSLVYTSTYNVIFGGQIIENGDESLPYLPLHLHPDHYSRTKSVAEMKVLEANGAELRNGKGVLRTCALRPAGIYGPGEQRHLPRIVSYIERGLFKFVYGDPLSLVEFVHVDNLVQAHILAFEALKANKKHVAAGQAYFISDGRPVNNFEFFRPLVEGLGYKFPTCRLPLSLVYFFAFLTEMVHFLVGHVYNFQPLLTRTEVYKTGVTHYFSMEKARKELGYEPQQYSLNEVVEWFRSQGCGPKPRKYTTVHLVRDGGLLLLLIALVVSWFPSAVTLSL
;
A
#
# COMPACT_ATOMS: atom_id res chain seq x y z
N MET A 1 -27.47 -33.59 -52.61
CA MET A 1 -27.78 -32.82 -53.83
C MET A 1 -26.98 -31.53 -53.78
N SER A 2 -26.18 -31.28 -54.84
CA SER A 2 -25.44 -30.05 -55.21
C SER A 2 -24.53 -29.41 -54.14
N ALA A 3 -23.22 -29.66 -54.09
CA ALA A 3 -22.14 -29.27 -55.04
C ALA A 3 -21.94 -27.73 -55.16
N LEU A 4 -20.81 -27.22 -54.65
CA LEU A 4 -19.77 -26.52 -55.43
C LEU A 4 -18.59 -26.10 -54.52
N ALA A 5 -17.39 -26.28 -55.07
CA ALA A 5 -16.08 -26.04 -54.47
C ALA A 5 -15.53 -24.63 -54.88
N PRO A 6 -14.27 -24.24 -54.61
CA PRO A 6 -13.91 -22.94 -54.04
C PRO A 6 -13.34 -21.93 -55.06
N LEU A 7 -13.24 -20.65 -54.66
CA LEU A 7 -12.52 -19.62 -55.42
C LEU A 7 -11.41 -19.01 -54.56
N CYS A 8 -10.18 -19.36 -54.97
CA CYS A 8 -8.93 -18.72 -54.59
C CYS A 8 -8.74 -17.49 -55.50
N LEU A 9 -8.44 -16.33 -54.94
CA LEU A 9 -7.85 -15.20 -55.66
C LEU A 9 -6.67 -14.64 -54.88
N GLN A 10 -5.54 -14.55 -55.57
CA GLN A 10 -4.26 -13.98 -55.14
C GLN A 10 -4.31 -12.45 -55.04
N GLY A 11 -3.46 -11.91 -54.15
CA GLY A 11 -2.64 -10.74 -54.44
C GLY A 11 -3.14 -9.39 -53.91
N GLY A 12 -2.40 -8.79 -52.97
CA GLY A 12 -2.62 -7.41 -52.56
C GLY A 12 -1.78 -6.97 -51.37
N ASP A 13 -0.46 -6.89 -51.57
CA ASP A 13 0.48 -6.23 -50.66
C ASP A 13 0.13 -4.73 -50.55
N ARG A 14 -0.11 -4.23 -49.33
CA ARG A 14 -0.02 -2.80 -48.98
C ARG A 14 -0.23 -2.56 -47.46
N GLY A 15 0.87 -2.19 -46.79
CA GLY A 15 0.91 -0.99 -45.95
C GLY A 15 0.39 -1.06 -44.51
N VAL A 16 1.34 -1.17 -43.59
CA VAL A 16 1.24 -0.82 -42.16
C VAL A 16 0.52 0.52 -41.94
N ARG A 17 -0.56 0.53 -41.13
CA ARG A 17 -1.02 1.70 -40.34
C ARG A 17 -1.57 1.25 -38.99
N GLY A 18 -1.32 2.09 -37.99
CA GLY A 18 -1.36 1.77 -36.57
C GLY A 18 -2.70 1.32 -36.00
N VAL A 19 -2.60 0.45 -35.00
CA VAL A 19 -3.73 0.04 -34.16
C VAL A 19 -3.87 1.05 -33.02
N ASN A 20 -5.07 1.62 -32.96
CA ASN A 20 -5.53 2.64 -32.01
C ASN A 20 -5.91 1.96 -30.67
N PRO A 21 -5.41 2.39 -29.49
CA PRO A 21 -5.54 1.63 -28.24
C PRO A 21 -6.89 1.80 -27.49
N TRP A 22 -7.97 2.16 -28.18
CA TRP A 22 -9.22 2.61 -27.54
C TRP A 22 -10.44 1.75 -27.89
N TRP A 23 -10.36 0.43 -27.71
CA TRP A 23 -11.55 -0.45 -27.66
C TRP A 23 -11.33 -1.58 -26.63
N PRO A 24 -12.38 -1.99 -25.89
CA PRO A 24 -12.27 -3.09 -24.92
C PRO A 24 -12.08 -4.43 -25.66
N PRO A 25 -11.27 -5.37 -25.16
CA PRO A 25 -11.17 -6.68 -25.78
C PRO A 25 -12.43 -7.51 -25.50
N CYS A 26 -13.09 -7.95 -26.58
CA CYS A 26 -14.13 -8.98 -26.55
C CYS A 26 -13.54 -10.31 -26.04
N LEU A 27 -14.30 -11.00 -25.19
CA LEU A 27 -14.05 -12.39 -24.79
C LEU A 27 -13.90 -13.29 -26.02
N VAL A 28 -12.76 -13.96 -26.13
CA VAL A 28 -12.60 -15.15 -26.98
C VAL A 28 -12.15 -16.28 -26.08
N LEU A 29 -13.02 -17.29 -25.94
CA LEU A 29 -12.71 -18.58 -25.35
C LEU A 29 -11.80 -19.34 -26.32
N ALA A 30 -10.62 -19.74 -25.85
CA ALA A 30 -9.76 -20.68 -26.56
C ALA A 30 -9.23 -21.70 -25.56
N GLU A 31 -9.80 -22.91 -25.62
CA GLU A 31 -9.17 -24.13 -25.11
C GLU A 31 -7.88 -24.38 -25.90
N GLN A 32 -6.79 -24.76 -25.22
CA GLN A 32 -5.81 -25.70 -25.76
C GLN A 32 -4.84 -26.22 -24.68
N SER A 33 -4.65 -27.53 -24.71
CA SER A 33 -3.71 -28.36 -23.95
C SER A 33 -2.39 -28.57 -24.75
N PRO A 34 -1.33 -29.16 -24.16
CA PRO A 34 0.05 -28.73 -24.37
C PRO A 34 0.86 -29.60 -25.34
N LEU A 35 1.91 -29.01 -25.93
CA LEU A 35 3.03 -29.76 -26.53
C LEU A 35 4.39 -29.12 -26.18
N GLU A 36 5.33 -30.01 -25.90
CA GLU A 36 6.70 -29.83 -25.40
C GLU A 36 7.74 -29.40 -26.48
N PRO A 37 9.01 -29.11 -26.08
CA PRO A 37 9.90 -28.20 -26.81
C PRO A 37 10.92 -28.87 -27.72
N SER A 38 11.47 -28.10 -28.67
CA SER A 38 12.67 -28.47 -29.41
C SER A 38 13.62 -27.27 -29.63
N ARG A 39 14.88 -27.59 -29.88
CA ARG A 39 16.11 -26.86 -29.57
C ARG A 39 16.56 -25.86 -30.67
N LEU A 40 17.38 -24.90 -30.22
CA LEU A 40 18.32 -23.94 -30.89
C LEU A 40 19.19 -24.56 -32.04
N PRO A 41 20.11 -23.85 -32.78
CA PRO A 41 20.72 -22.50 -32.58
C PRO A 41 21.06 -21.66 -33.87
N GLY A 42 21.68 -20.47 -33.69
CA GLY A 42 22.66 -19.86 -34.64
C GLY A 42 22.43 -18.38 -35.02
N THR A 43 23.05 -17.40 -34.33
CA THR A 43 24.23 -16.59 -34.74
C THR A 43 24.14 -15.79 -36.06
N VAL A 44 24.29 -14.45 -35.99
CA VAL A 44 25.16 -13.49 -36.75
C VAL A 44 24.82 -12.08 -36.21
N CYS A 45 25.67 -11.37 -35.46
CA CYS A 45 26.86 -10.55 -35.77
C CYS A 45 26.64 -9.22 -36.54
N SER A 46 27.17 -8.16 -35.91
CA SER A 46 27.80 -6.93 -36.45
C SER A 46 27.02 -5.76 -37.06
N ASP A 47 27.40 -4.58 -36.54
CA ASP A 47 27.51 -3.25 -37.16
C ASP A 47 26.31 -2.31 -37.21
N LEU A 48 26.43 -1.20 -36.45
CA LEU A 48 26.57 0.15 -37.04
C LEU A 48 26.85 1.21 -35.96
N ASN A 49 28.14 1.46 -35.75
CA ASN A 49 28.66 2.74 -35.25
C ASN A 49 28.76 3.68 -36.45
N GLN A 50 27.93 4.71 -36.53
CA GLN A 50 28.18 6.01 -37.19
C GLN A 50 26.88 6.81 -37.27
N LEU A 51 26.73 7.85 -36.44
CA LEU A 51 26.26 9.16 -36.88
C LEU A 51 26.47 10.17 -35.74
N ALA A 52 27.68 10.73 -35.68
CA ALA A 52 27.93 12.02 -35.05
C ALA A 52 27.80 13.09 -36.14
N SER A 53 26.79 13.94 -36.06
CA SER A 53 26.87 15.37 -36.36
C SER A 53 25.47 15.99 -36.42
N ARG A 54 25.39 17.24 -35.95
CA ARG A 54 24.22 18.14 -35.97
C ARG A 54 23.28 18.00 -34.76
N THR A 55 23.59 18.73 -33.69
CA THR A 55 22.86 19.97 -33.36
C THR A 55 23.46 20.60 -32.10
N SER A 56 24.49 21.43 -32.32
CA SER A 56 24.94 22.46 -31.39
C SER A 56 23.87 23.57 -31.36
N LEU A 57 22.88 23.46 -30.48
CA LEU A 57 21.94 24.56 -30.19
C LEU A 57 21.14 24.33 -28.90
N LYS A 58 21.80 23.89 -27.82
CA LYS A 58 21.21 23.85 -26.45
C LYS A 58 22.16 24.26 -25.32
N SER A 59 23.41 24.65 -25.62
CA SER A 59 24.41 25.06 -24.63
C SER A 59 24.47 26.57 -24.37
N GLN A 60 23.58 27.38 -24.93
CA GLN A 60 23.54 28.84 -24.72
C GLN A 60 22.32 29.36 -23.94
N ILE A 61 21.45 28.47 -23.42
CA ILE A 61 20.31 28.87 -22.58
C ILE A 61 20.51 28.47 -21.10
N PHE A 62 21.56 27.69 -20.79
CA PHE A 62 21.85 27.24 -19.42
C PHE A 62 22.74 28.18 -18.60
N THR A 63 23.25 29.26 -19.18
CA THR A 63 24.20 30.18 -18.53
C THR A 63 23.57 31.52 -18.09
N GLN A 64 22.24 31.66 -18.16
CA GLN A 64 21.52 32.86 -17.68
C GLN A 64 20.51 32.58 -16.54
N ALA A 65 20.33 31.33 -16.10
CA ALA A 65 19.43 30.99 -14.99
C ALA A 65 20.14 30.79 -13.63
N GLN A 66 21.48 30.81 -13.60
CA GLN A 66 22.28 30.63 -12.37
C GLN A 66 22.74 31.95 -11.72
N THR A 67 22.37 33.11 -12.27
CA THR A 67 22.83 34.42 -11.78
C THR A 67 21.73 35.25 -11.08
N VAL A 68 20.52 34.69 -10.90
CA VAL A 68 19.38 35.39 -10.24
C VAL A 68 18.97 34.74 -8.90
N SER A 69 19.57 33.61 -8.51
CA SER A 69 19.26 32.92 -7.24
C SER A 69 20.14 33.35 -6.05
N THR A 70 21.26 34.04 -6.32
CA THR A 70 22.30 34.32 -5.32
C THR A 70 22.23 35.72 -4.67
N LEU A 71 21.14 36.46 -4.87
CA LEU A 71 21.01 37.85 -4.40
C LEU A 71 19.77 38.15 -3.53
N TRP A 72 19.12 37.13 -2.97
CA TRP A 72 18.05 37.31 -1.99
C TRP A 72 18.17 36.32 -0.80
N GLN A 73 19.40 36.08 -0.36
CA GLN A 73 19.72 35.46 0.93
C GLN A 73 20.69 36.38 1.68
N SER A 74 20.16 37.42 2.32
CA SER A 74 20.77 38.04 3.50
C SER A 74 19.79 39.05 4.10
N HIS A 75 19.67 39.04 5.43
CA HIS A 75 18.92 39.96 6.30
C HIS A 75 17.48 39.52 6.62
N VAL A 76 17.33 38.77 7.72
CA VAL A 76 16.74 39.25 9.00
C VAL A 76 16.90 38.12 10.02
N GLN A 77 17.83 38.32 10.96
CA GLN A 77 17.85 37.65 12.25
C GLN A 77 16.78 38.31 13.13
N LEU A 78 15.89 37.52 13.73
CA LEU A 78 15.19 37.88 14.95
C LEU A 78 15.10 36.62 15.82
N GLU A 79 15.97 36.59 16.83
CA GLU A 79 15.92 35.66 17.96
C GLU A 79 14.65 35.91 18.78
N PHE A 80 13.88 34.86 19.04
CA PHE A 80 13.00 34.80 20.21
C PHE A 80 13.42 33.60 21.05
N VAL A 81 14.26 33.88 22.05
CA VAL A 81 14.61 32.97 23.13
C VAL A 81 13.56 33.12 24.22
N GLU A 82 12.59 32.21 24.28
CA GLU A 82 11.71 32.09 25.45
C GLU A 82 12.16 30.89 26.29
N LYS A 83 13.01 31.20 27.29
CA LYS A 83 13.39 30.27 28.36
C LYS A 83 12.21 30.09 29.31
N VAL A 84 11.55 28.93 29.25
CA VAL A 84 10.62 28.49 30.32
C VAL A 84 11.34 27.49 31.22
N PRO A 85 11.54 27.77 32.52
CA PRO A 85 12.21 26.84 33.42
C PRO A 85 11.28 25.69 33.84
N ALA A 86 11.74 24.46 33.65
CA ALA A 86 11.10 23.26 34.15
C ALA A 86 11.13 23.23 35.70
N LYS A 87 9.95 23.12 36.33
CA LYS A 87 9.81 22.79 37.76
C LYS A 87 9.56 21.29 37.95
N PRO A 88 10.09 20.67 39.02
CA PRO A 88 9.99 19.23 39.24
C PRO A 88 8.57 18.82 39.67
N VAL A 89 7.98 17.85 38.98
CA VAL A 89 6.67 17.29 39.34
C VAL A 89 6.84 16.27 40.46
N GLN A 90 6.29 16.62 41.61
CA GLN A 90 6.18 15.84 42.83
C GLN A 90 5.17 14.69 42.61
N LYS A 91 5.56 13.44 42.88
CA LYS A 91 4.66 12.28 42.90
C LYS A 91 3.57 12.48 43.94
N ARG A 92 2.36 12.91 43.53
CA ARG A 92 1.16 12.86 44.37
C ARG A 92 0.48 11.51 44.20
N ARG A 93 0.48 10.73 45.29
CA ARG A 93 -0.30 9.51 45.50
C ARG A 93 -1.75 9.94 45.67
N VAL A 94 -2.62 9.64 44.69
CA VAL A 94 -4.07 9.83 44.83
C VAL A 94 -4.64 8.51 45.33
N SER A 95 -5.10 8.49 46.59
CA SER A 95 -5.81 7.38 47.20
C SER A 95 -7.31 7.62 47.08
N PHE A 96 -8.02 6.74 46.38
CA PHE A 96 -9.48 6.67 46.42
C PHE A 96 -9.91 5.67 47.51
N SER A 97 -10.70 6.14 48.47
CA SER A 97 -11.39 5.30 49.45
C SER A 97 -12.80 4.99 48.96
N ILE A 98 -13.11 3.70 48.77
CA ILE A 98 -14.49 3.23 48.61
C ILE A 98 -14.85 2.45 49.86
N THR A 99 -15.76 3.00 50.66
CA THR A 99 -16.42 2.32 51.78
C THR A 99 -17.52 1.42 51.24
N GLY A 100 -17.42 0.11 51.52
CA GLY A 100 -18.45 -0.87 51.18
C GLY A 100 -18.28 -2.13 52.02
N THR A 101 -19.22 -2.32 52.93
CA THR A 101 -19.35 -3.41 53.91
C THR A 101 -19.63 -4.77 53.25
N HIS A 102 -18.82 -5.81 53.53
CA HIS A 102 -19.22 -7.10 54.13
C HIS A 102 -18.21 -8.25 53.89
N ARG A 103 -17.97 -9.01 54.98
CA ARG A 103 -17.38 -10.37 55.10
C ARG A 103 -15.89 -10.58 54.78
N LYS A 104 -15.09 -10.50 55.86
CA LYS A 104 -13.76 -11.11 55.97
C LYS A 104 -13.87 -12.64 55.98
N LYS A 105 -13.26 -13.33 55.01
CA LYS A 105 -12.69 -14.68 55.20
C LYS A 105 -11.17 -14.53 55.18
N LYS A 106 -10.55 -14.94 56.29
CA LYS A 106 -9.12 -14.85 56.57
C LYS A 106 -8.46 -16.08 55.93
N LEU A 107 -7.77 -15.92 54.80
CA LEU A 107 -6.90 -16.95 54.24
C LEU A 107 -5.46 -16.47 54.44
N SER A 108 -4.76 -17.08 55.40
CA SER A 108 -3.35 -16.85 55.66
C SER A 108 -2.51 -17.72 54.73
N ILE A 109 -1.83 -17.10 53.77
CA ILE A 109 -0.76 -17.74 53.01
C ILE A 109 0.53 -17.02 53.37
N SER A 110 1.46 -17.77 53.96
CA SER A 110 2.82 -17.33 54.30
C SER A 110 3.61 -17.08 53.02
N LEU A 111 3.99 -15.83 52.77
CA LEU A 111 4.94 -15.49 51.71
C LEU A 111 6.35 -15.64 52.27
N ASN A 112 6.92 -16.83 52.11
CA ASN A 112 8.37 -16.98 52.22
C ASN A 112 9.02 -16.16 51.09
N SER A 113 9.84 -15.19 51.48
CA SER A 113 10.69 -14.41 50.60
C SER A 113 11.73 -15.34 49.96
N ALA A 114 11.39 -15.91 48.81
CA ALA A 114 12.37 -16.52 47.93
C ALA A 114 13.16 -15.39 47.26
N LYS A 115 14.41 -15.21 47.69
CA LYS A 115 15.42 -14.46 46.94
C LYS A 115 15.48 -15.06 45.53
N GLY A 116 14.82 -14.41 44.58
CA GLY A 116 14.94 -14.74 43.17
C GLY A 116 16.39 -14.55 42.76
N LYS A 117 17.05 -15.66 42.39
CA LYS A 117 18.36 -15.65 41.74
C LYS A 117 18.31 -14.64 40.60
N ARG A 118 19.23 -13.67 40.63
CA ARG A 118 19.57 -12.85 39.47
C ARG A 118 20.00 -13.84 38.39
N MET A 119 19.15 -14.07 37.38
CA MET A 119 19.58 -14.79 36.18
C MET A 119 20.75 -13.99 35.59
N GLU A 120 21.89 -14.65 35.45
CA GLU A 120 22.95 -14.12 34.59
C GLU A 120 22.37 -13.89 33.20
N PRO A 121 22.77 -12.82 32.49
CA PRO A 121 22.37 -12.64 31.12
C PRO A 121 22.89 -13.83 30.31
N ASP A 122 21.97 -14.61 29.76
CA ASP A 122 22.28 -15.59 28.73
C ASP A 122 22.98 -14.81 27.60
N ASN A 123 24.23 -15.17 27.30
CA ASN A 123 25.08 -14.50 26.32
C ASN A 123 24.68 -14.87 24.87
N THR A 124 23.39 -15.14 24.65
CA THR A 124 22.82 -15.29 23.32
C THR A 124 22.72 -13.89 22.71
N ALA A 125 23.51 -13.64 21.66
CA ALA A 125 23.44 -12.39 20.90
C ALA A 125 21.98 -12.12 20.53
N LYS A 126 21.45 -11.00 21.00
CA LYS A 126 20.03 -10.66 20.89
C LYS A 126 19.70 -10.48 19.41
N GLU A 127 18.68 -11.20 18.93
CA GLU A 127 18.23 -11.11 17.54
C GLU A 127 17.84 -9.66 17.21
N THR A 128 18.40 -9.10 16.14
CA THR A 128 18.04 -7.76 15.64
C THR A 128 17.32 -7.86 14.30
N VAL A 129 16.21 -7.15 14.16
CA VAL A 129 15.46 -7.03 12.90
C VAL A 129 15.41 -5.59 12.42
N LEU A 130 15.30 -5.40 11.11
CA LEU A 130 15.12 -4.09 10.49
C LEU A 130 13.77 -4.02 9.78
N ILE A 131 13.09 -2.88 9.93
CA ILE A 131 11.82 -2.59 9.27
C ILE A 131 12.00 -1.37 8.38
N THR A 132 12.06 -1.59 7.06
CA THR A 132 11.98 -0.47 6.11
C THR A 132 10.55 0.04 6.07
N GLY A 133 10.33 1.36 5.94
CA GLY A 133 9.00 1.94 6.10
C GLY A 133 8.56 1.96 7.57
N GLY A 134 9.52 1.91 8.49
CA GLY A 134 9.30 1.87 9.94
C GLY A 134 8.76 3.17 10.53
N GLY A 135 8.81 4.27 9.78
CA GLY A 135 8.18 5.55 10.12
C GLY A 135 6.68 5.60 9.80
N GLY A 136 6.21 4.70 8.92
CA GLY A 136 4.81 4.61 8.53
C GLY A 136 3.92 3.88 9.55
N TYR A 137 2.61 4.06 9.41
CA TYR A 137 1.57 3.48 10.27
C TYR A 137 1.78 1.99 10.59
N PHE A 138 1.89 1.15 9.56
CA PHE A 138 2.01 -0.29 9.74
C PHE A 138 3.41 -0.68 10.24
N GLY A 139 4.47 -0.13 9.66
CA GLY A 139 5.84 -0.48 10.01
C GLY A 139 6.21 -0.12 11.45
N PHE A 140 5.79 1.06 11.91
CA PHE A 140 5.97 1.47 13.31
C PHE A 140 5.29 0.50 14.28
N ARG A 141 4.05 0.09 13.96
CA ARG A 141 3.25 -0.80 14.80
C ARG A 141 3.82 -2.22 14.85
N LEU A 142 4.31 -2.72 13.71
CA LEU A 142 5.06 -3.98 13.64
C LEU A 142 6.32 -3.93 14.51
N GLY A 143 7.10 -2.84 14.42
CA GLY A 143 8.30 -2.67 15.21
C GLY A 143 8.05 -2.65 16.70
N CYS A 144 7.02 -1.92 17.15
CA CYS A 144 6.60 -1.93 18.55
C CYS A 144 6.22 -3.35 19.02
N ALA A 145 5.45 -4.10 18.21
CA ALA A 145 5.02 -5.45 18.58
C ALA A 145 6.17 -6.47 18.62
N ILE A 146 7.13 -6.37 17.70
CA ILE A 146 8.33 -7.22 17.71
C ILE A 146 9.22 -6.90 18.92
N TYR A 147 9.41 -5.62 19.23
CA TYR A 147 10.19 -5.20 20.39
C TYR A 147 9.59 -5.70 21.71
N GLN A 148 8.26 -5.71 21.85
CA GLN A 148 7.57 -6.29 23.01
C GLN A 148 7.81 -7.79 23.18
N LYS A 149 8.22 -8.50 22.13
CA LYS A 149 8.62 -9.92 22.18
C LYS A 149 10.10 -10.11 22.56
N GLY A 150 10.83 -9.03 22.86
CA GLY A 150 12.22 -9.09 23.32
C GLY A 150 13.26 -9.13 22.21
N VAL A 151 12.88 -8.83 20.96
CA VAL A 151 13.77 -8.74 19.79
C VAL A 151 14.19 -7.28 19.61
N ASP A 152 15.46 -7.02 19.28
CA ASP A 152 15.93 -5.66 19.00
C ASP A 152 15.43 -5.19 17.63
N VAL A 153 15.00 -3.92 17.54
CA VAL A 153 14.32 -3.39 16.36
C VAL A 153 15.00 -2.12 15.86
N ILE A 154 15.25 -2.09 14.56
CA ILE A 154 15.65 -0.91 13.80
C ILE A 154 14.49 -0.49 12.89
N LEU A 155 13.95 0.71 13.13
CA LEU A 155 13.03 1.38 12.20
C LEU A 155 13.86 2.17 11.19
N PHE A 156 13.74 1.84 9.91
CA PHE A 156 14.44 2.50 8.81
C PHE A 156 13.45 3.21 7.89
N ASP A 157 13.55 4.52 7.77
CA ASP A 157 12.64 5.32 6.96
C ASP A 157 13.25 6.69 6.61
N VAL A 158 12.77 7.30 5.53
CA VAL A 158 13.13 8.66 5.14
C VAL A 158 12.54 9.70 6.09
N VAL A 159 11.43 9.37 6.75
CA VAL A 159 10.70 10.25 7.68
C VAL A 159 10.59 9.60 9.06
N LYS A 160 10.85 10.37 10.12
CA LYS A 160 10.66 9.93 11.51
C LYS A 160 9.18 9.59 11.78
N PRO A 161 8.90 8.55 12.58
CA PRO A 161 7.53 8.27 13.02
C PRO A 161 6.89 9.51 13.67
N LEU A 162 5.59 9.69 13.44
CA LEU A 162 4.82 10.75 14.10
C LEU A 162 4.69 10.51 15.61
N GLN A 163 4.64 9.23 15.99
CA GLN A 163 4.61 8.80 17.39
C GLN A 163 6.01 8.80 17.99
N THR A 164 6.11 9.00 19.30
CA THR A 164 7.37 8.85 20.02
C THR A 164 7.85 7.40 19.94
N VAL A 165 9.09 7.20 19.49
CA VAL A 165 9.73 5.89 19.45
C VAL A 165 9.96 5.40 20.89
N PRO A 166 9.48 4.21 21.26
CA PRO A 166 9.74 3.63 22.58
C PRO A 166 11.24 3.51 22.89
N GLU A 167 11.59 3.68 24.16
CA GLU A 167 12.97 3.50 24.62
C GLU A 167 13.45 2.07 24.32
N GLY A 168 14.58 1.97 23.59
CA GLY A 168 15.19 0.71 23.15
C GLY A 168 14.88 0.32 21.70
N ILE A 169 13.95 0.97 21.01
CA ILE A 169 13.82 0.86 19.55
C ILE A 169 14.73 1.89 18.88
N LYS A 170 15.58 1.46 17.95
CA LYS A 170 16.46 2.35 17.20
C LYS A 170 15.73 2.89 15.97
N PHE A 171 15.76 4.21 15.77
CA PHE A 171 15.37 4.81 14.49
C PHE A 171 16.62 5.20 13.70
N MET A 172 16.69 4.78 12.44
CA MET A 172 17.71 5.17 11.48
C MET A 172 17.04 5.87 10.31
N GLN A 173 17.40 7.13 10.08
CA GLN A 173 16.92 7.85 8.91
C GLN A 173 17.71 7.39 7.69
N GLY A 174 17.01 6.96 6.64
CA GLY A 174 17.65 6.58 5.38
C GLY A 174 16.67 6.22 4.29
N ASP A 175 17.17 6.16 3.07
CA ASP A 175 16.39 5.92 1.85
C ASP A 175 16.66 4.52 1.29
N VAL A 176 15.60 3.75 1.00
CA VAL A 176 15.71 2.44 0.35
C VAL A 176 16.27 2.54 -1.07
N CYS A 177 16.19 3.71 -1.70
CA CYS A 177 16.84 3.99 -2.98
C CYS A 177 18.37 4.13 -2.85
N CYS A 178 18.91 4.25 -1.62
CA CYS A 178 20.34 4.37 -1.32
C CYS A 178 20.90 3.04 -0.76
N LEU A 179 21.58 2.28 -1.62
CA LEU A 179 22.13 0.96 -1.25
C LEU A 179 23.11 1.03 -0.08
N SER A 180 24.00 2.03 -0.02
CA SER A 180 24.99 2.15 1.05
C SER A 180 24.37 2.41 2.42
N GLU A 181 23.28 3.17 2.49
CA GLU A 181 22.55 3.40 3.75
C GLU A 181 21.87 2.11 4.24
N LEU A 182 21.35 1.30 3.31
CA LEU A 182 20.81 -0.03 3.63
C LEU A 182 21.91 -0.98 4.13
N GLU A 183 23.06 -1.04 3.45
CA GLU A 183 24.20 -1.88 3.86
C GLU A 183 24.69 -1.50 5.27
N GLU A 184 24.75 -0.20 5.58
CA GLU A 184 25.08 0.28 6.92
C GLU A 184 24.05 -0.15 7.96
N ALA A 185 22.76 0.00 7.65
CA ALA A 185 21.66 -0.29 8.58
C ALA A 185 21.43 -1.79 8.80
N LEU A 186 21.86 -2.65 7.85
CA LEU A 186 21.69 -4.10 7.90
C LEU A 186 22.85 -4.86 8.55
N ARG A 187 23.83 -4.15 9.14
CA ARG A 187 24.88 -4.78 9.94
C ARG A 187 24.25 -5.48 11.16
N ASP A 188 24.61 -6.75 11.34
CA ASP A 188 24.13 -7.61 12.44
C ASP A 188 22.61 -7.82 12.49
N VAL A 189 21.91 -7.60 11.38
CA VAL A 189 20.47 -7.85 11.24
C VAL A 189 20.22 -9.28 10.74
N ILE A 190 19.26 -9.98 11.34
CA ILE A 190 18.91 -11.35 10.94
C ILE A 190 17.71 -11.41 9.98
N CYS A 191 16.86 -10.40 9.99
CA CYS A 191 15.66 -10.33 9.16
C CYS A 191 15.31 -8.88 8.78
N VAL A 192 14.90 -8.69 7.52
CA VAL A 192 14.28 -7.45 7.05
C VAL A 192 12.78 -7.66 6.83
N PHE A 193 11.98 -6.79 7.43
CA PHE A 193 10.59 -6.57 7.04
C PHE A 193 10.55 -5.42 6.04
N HIS A 194 10.32 -5.74 4.78
CA HIS A 194 10.30 -4.76 3.70
C HIS A 194 8.88 -4.22 3.46
N ILE A 195 8.57 -3.09 4.11
CA ILE A 195 7.25 -2.42 4.08
C ILE A 195 7.31 -1.10 3.29
N ALA A 196 8.49 -0.50 3.16
CA ALA A 196 8.69 0.75 2.43
C ALA A 196 8.08 0.69 1.02
N SER A 197 7.25 1.67 0.69
CA SER A 197 6.46 1.69 -0.52
C SER A 197 5.91 3.10 -0.78
N TYR A 198 5.73 3.46 -2.05
CA TYR A 198 5.24 4.78 -2.46
C TYR A 198 4.16 4.68 -3.55
N GLY A 199 3.21 5.62 -3.57
CA GLY A 199 2.22 5.74 -4.65
C GLY A 199 0.93 4.94 -4.47
N MET A 200 0.62 4.47 -3.27
CA MET A 200 -0.58 3.64 -3.05
C MET A 200 -1.89 4.38 -3.31
N SER A 201 -1.96 5.69 -3.03
CA SER A 201 -3.19 6.49 -3.19
C SER A 201 -2.91 7.98 -3.33
N GLY A 202 -3.91 8.74 -3.79
CA GLY A 202 -3.89 10.19 -3.84
C GLY A 202 -2.83 10.77 -4.78
N ARG A 203 -2.28 11.94 -4.43
CA ARG A 203 -1.31 12.65 -5.29
C ARG A 203 -0.04 11.86 -5.58
N GLU A 204 0.34 10.96 -4.69
CA GLU A 204 1.53 10.11 -4.85
C GLU A 204 1.41 9.20 -6.08
N GLN A 205 0.19 8.78 -6.48
CA GLN A 205 -0.05 7.94 -7.67
C GLN A 205 0.41 8.60 -8.98
N LEU A 206 0.55 9.92 -8.99
CA LEU A 206 0.92 10.69 -10.17
C LEU A 206 2.43 10.66 -10.43
N ASN A 207 3.26 10.38 -9.41
CA ASN A 207 4.71 10.39 -9.55
C ASN A 207 5.25 9.01 -9.93
N ARG A 208 4.98 8.60 -11.17
CA ARG A 208 5.37 7.29 -11.72
C ARG A 208 6.85 6.96 -11.54
N LYS A 209 7.73 7.95 -11.67
CA LYS A 209 9.18 7.74 -11.51
C LYS A 209 9.52 7.36 -10.08
N LEU A 210 9.02 8.11 -9.09
CA LEU A 210 9.31 7.83 -7.68
C LEU A 210 8.66 6.52 -7.22
N ILE A 211 7.49 6.16 -7.76
CA ILE A 211 6.88 4.85 -7.54
C ILE A 211 7.85 3.73 -7.96
N GLU A 212 8.47 3.87 -9.12
CA GLU A 212 9.39 2.85 -9.66
C GLU A 212 10.70 2.81 -8.91
N ASP A 213 11.26 4.00 -8.62
CA ASP A 213 12.51 4.14 -7.87
C ASP A 213 12.37 3.53 -6.47
N VAL A 214 11.25 3.74 -5.77
CA VAL A 214 11.02 3.20 -4.42
C VAL A 214 10.59 1.74 -4.46
N ASN A 215 9.55 1.41 -5.23
CA ASN A 215 8.93 0.09 -5.14
C ASN A 215 9.69 -0.98 -5.90
N VAL A 216 10.39 -0.65 -7.00
CA VAL A 216 11.15 -1.65 -7.78
C VAL A 216 12.63 -1.56 -7.42
N LYS A 217 13.26 -0.41 -7.69
CA LYS A 217 14.70 -0.24 -7.45
C LYS A 217 15.04 -0.28 -5.95
N GLY A 218 14.20 0.31 -5.10
CA GLY A 218 14.37 0.21 -3.64
C GLY A 218 14.28 -1.24 -3.15
N THR A 219 13.36 -2.04 -3.68
CA THR A 219 13.29 -3.48 -3.36
C THR A 219 14.53 -4.24 -3.87
N GLU A 220 15.01 -3.95 -5.08
CA GLU A 220 16.27 -4.51 -5.59
C GLU A 220 17.46 -4.19 -4.67
N ASN A 221 17.55 -2.94 -4.20
CA ASN A 221 18.58 -2.52 -3.26
C ASN A 221 18.45 -3.27 -1.93
N VAL A 222 17.24 -3.48 -1.39
CA VAL A 222 17.03 -4.26 -0.16
C VAL A 222 17.52 -5.70 -0.35
N ILE A 223 17.17 -6.36 -1.46
CA ILE A 223 17.64 -7.71 -1.78
C ILE A 223 19.17 -7.75 -1.85
N GLN A 224 19.77 -6.79 -2.56
CA GLN A 224 21.21 -6.70 -2.71
C GLN A 224 21.92 -6.46 -1.38
N ALA A 225 21.38 -5.56 -0.56
CA ALA A 225 21.90 -5.25 0.76
C ALA A 225 21.84 -6.49 1.66
N CYS A 226 20.71 -7.21 1.71
CA CYS A 226 20.59 -8.48 2.44
C CYS A 226 21.67 -9.50 2.04
N LYS A 227 21.88 -9.69 0.73
CA LYS A 227 22.91 -10.60 0.22
C LYS A 227 24.32 -10.16 0.62
N SER A 228 24.58 -8.85 0.58
CA SER A 228 25.91 -8.29 0.84
C SER A 228 26.29 -8.32 2.33
N THR A 229 25.33 -8.09 3.23
CA THR A 229 25.54 -8.06 4.68
C THR A 229 25.28 -9.41 5.34
N GLY A 230 24.73 -10.37 4.60
CA GLY A 230 24.49 -11.72 5.10
C GLY A 230 23.19 -11.89 5.89
N VAL A 231 22.21 -11.01 5.67
CA VAL A 231 20.86 -11.17 6.23
C VAL A 231 20.21 -12.39 5.59
N SER A 232 19.71 -13.31 6.42
CA SER A 232 19.22 -14.61 5.95
C SER A 232 17.72 -14.66 5.67
N SER A 233 16.95 -13.66 6.12
CA SER A 233 15.48 -13.64 6.00
C SER A 233 14.96 -12.29 5.49
N LEU A 234 14.01 -12.32 4.55
CA LEU A 234 13.32 -11.14 4.02
C LEU A 234 11.81 -11.41 3.94
N VAL A 235 11.03 -10.69 4.73
CA VAL A 235 9.56 -10.70 4.68
C VAL A 235 9.10 -9.45 3.94
N TYR A 236 8.46 -9.63 2.79
CA TYR A 236 8.00 -8.52 1.96
C TYR A 236 6.49 -8.28 2.09
N THR A 237 6.10 -7.02 2.33
CA THR A 237 4.69 -6.64 2.31
C THR A 237 4.28 -6.29 0.87
N SER A 238 3.57 -7.22 0.24
CA SER A 238 2.96 -7.05 -1.08
C SER A 238 1.51 -6.57 -0.95
N THR A 239 0.61 -7.02 -1.82
CA THR A 239 -0.81 -6.67 -1.86
C THR A 239 -1.58 -7.65 -2.73
N TYR A 240 -2.86 -7.89 -2.48
CA TYR A 240 -3.70 -8.66 -3.42
C TYR A 240 -3.80 -8.01 -4.82
N ASN A 241 -3.49 -6.71 -4.94
CA ASN A 241 -3.52 -6.01 -6.22
C ASN A 241 -2.53 -6.57 -7.26
N VAL A 242 -1.58 -7.43 -6.85
CA VAL A 242 -0.66 -8.10 -7.78
C VAL A 242 -1.36 -9.11 -8.71
N ILE A 243 -2.57 -9.54 -8.34
CA ILE A 243 -3.41 -10.43 -9.16
C ILE A 243 -4.74 -9.80 -9.58
N PHE A 244 -5.18 -8.73 -8.93
CA PHE A 244 -6.49 -8.11 -9.17
C PHE A 244 -6.39 -6.85 -10.05
N GLY A 245 -7.19 -6.83 -11.13
CA GLY A 245 -7.32 -5.72 -12.08
C GLY A 245 -8.76 -5.27 -12.33
N GLY A 246 -9.73 -5.76 -11.57
CA GLY A 246 -11.15 -5.47 -11.74
C GLY A 246 -12.00 -6.64 -12.23
N GLN A 247 -11.40 -7.83 -12.39
CA GLN A 247 -12.12 -9.08 -12.61
C GLN A 247 -12.73 -9.61 -11.31
N ILE A 248 -13.83 -10.35 -11.40
CA ILE A 248 -14.42 -11.04 -10.23
C ILE A 248 -13.48 -12.16 -9.77
N ILE A 249 -13.21 -12.23 -8.48
CA ILE A 249 -12.47 -13.33 -7.85
C ILE A 249 -13.22 -13.79 -6.62
N GLU A 250 -13.61 -15.06 -6.57
CA GLU A 250 -14.30 -15.64 -5.43
C GLU A 250 -13.44 -16.74 -4.84
N ASN A 251 -12.99 -16.55 -3.60
CA ASN A 251 -12.17 -17.50 -2.86
C ASN A 251 -10.88 -17.92 -3.61
N GLY A 252 -10.23 -16.97 -4.30
CA GLY A 252 -9.01 -17.23 -5.05
C GLY A 252 -7.82 -17.54 -4.14
N ASP A 253 -6.89 -18.41 -4.56
CA ASP A 253 -5.71 -18.79 -3.77
C ASP A 253 -4.40 -18.38 -4.47
N GLU A 254 -3.26 -18.77 -3.89
CA GLU A 254 -1.93 -18.42 -4.42
C GLU A 254 -1.56 -19.12 -5.75
N SER A 255 -2.40 -20.02 -6.28
CA SER A 255 -2.23 -20.58 -7.63
C SER A 255 -2.63 -19.61 -8.73
N LEU A 256 -3.37 -18.55 -8.40
CA LEU A 256 -3.74 -17.51 -9.36
C LEU A 256 -2.50 -16.82 -9.94
N PRO A 257 -2.44 -16.64 -11.28
CA PRO A 257 -1.32 -15.97 -11.91
C PRO A 257 -1.28 -14.50 -11.52
N TYR A 258 -0.07 -13.91 -11.58
CA TYR A 258 0.06 -12.46 -11.58
C TYR A 258 -0.80 -11.86 -12.69
N LEU A 259 -1.43 -10.73 -12.40
CA LEU A 259 -2.10 -9.96 -13.43
C LEU A 259 -1.05 -9.51 -14.47
N PRO A 260 -1.29 -9.70 -15.78
CA PRO A 260 -0.38 -9.20 -16.80
C PRO A 260 -0.06 -7.71 -16.58
N LEU A 261 1.22 -7.34 -16.63
CA LEU A 261 1.68 -6.02 -16.17
C LEU A 261 0.99 -4.82 -16.84
N HIS A 262 0.51 -4.99 -18.07
CA HIS A 262 -0.19 -3.97 -18.85
C HIS A 262 -1.68 -3.83 -18.51
N LEU A 263 -2.25 -4.76 -17.73
CA LEU A 263 -3.64 -4.75 -17.28
C LEU A 263 -3.81 -4.15 -15.88
N HIS A 264 -2.73 -3.84 -15.17
CA HIS A 264 -2.85 -3.17 -13.88
C HIS A 264 -3.51 -1.79 -14.03
N PRO A 265 -4.53 -1.48 -13.23
CA PRO A 265 -5.28 -0.23 -13.34
C PRO A 265 -4.51 0.95 -12.75
N ASP A 266 -3.48 0.70 -11.95
CA ASP A 266 -2.61 1.72 -11.37
C ASP A 266 -1.12 1.30 -11.37
N HIS A 267 -0.24 2.29 -11.42
CA HIS A 267 1.21 2.08 -11.52
C HIS A 267 1.80 1.41 -10.28
N TYR A 268 1.25 1.74 -9.10
CA TYR A 268 1.67 1.16 -7.84
C TYR A 268 1.47 -0.36 -7.86
N SER A 269 0.27 -0.83 -8.21
CA SER A 269 -0.05 -2.26 -8.28
C SER A 269 0.88 -3.00 -9.25
N ARG A 270 1.16 -2.40 -10.42
CA ARG A 270 2.15 -2.92 -11.37
C ARG A 270 3.53 -3.07 -10.75
N THR A 271 4.04 -2.05 -10.05
CA THR A 271 5.35 -2.14 -9.40
C THR A 271 5.39 -3.16 -8.28
N LYS A 272 4.32 -3.30 -7.51
CA LYS A 272 4.26 -4.28 -6.43
C LYS A 272 4.33 -5.71 -6.98
N SER A 273 3.73 -5.98 -8.16
CA SER A 273 3.91 -7.26 -8.87
C SER A 273 5.37 -7.49 -9.25
N VAL A 274 6.03 -6.51 -9.87
CA VAL A 274 7.45 -6.61 -10.27
C VAL A 274 8.35 -6.86 -9.06
N ALA A 275 8.13 -6.12 -7.98
CA ALA A 275 8.89 -6.25 -6.75
C ALA A 275 8.65 -7.57 -6.02
N GLU A 276 7.41 -8.07 -5.96
CA GLU A 276 7.10 -9.39 -5.40
C GLU A 276 7.82 -10.50 -6.19
N MET A 277 7.76 -10.46 -7.52
CA MET A 277 8.48 -11.41 -8.39
C MET A 277 9.98 -11.41 -8.07
N LYS A 278 10.61 -10.23 -8.00
CA LYS A 278 12.04 -10.10 -7.67
C LYS A 278 12.38 -10.65 -6.28
N VAL A 279 11.53 -10.39 -5.29
CA VAL A 279 11.73 -10.91 -3.92
C VAL A 279 11.67 -12.44 -3.94
N LEU A 280 10.65 -13.04 -4.55
CA LEU A 280 10.49 -14.49 -4.59
C LEU A 280 11.57 -15.18 -5.44
N GLU A 281 12.00 -14.56 -6.54
CA GLU A 281 13.14 -15.00 -7.36
C GLU A 281 14.47 -14.99 -6.59
N ALA A 282 14.63 -14.07 -5.63
CA ALA A 282 15.82 -14.00 -4.79
C ALA A 282 15.89 -15.07 -3.70
N ASN A 283 14.83 -15.85 -3.50
CA ASN A 283 14.83 -16.97 -2.57
C ASN A 283 15.87 -18.02 -2.96
N GLY A 284 16.70 -18.44 -2.01
CA GLY A 284 17.79 -19.39 -2.25
C GLY A 284 19.08 -18.74 -2.77
N ALA A 285 19.12 -17.42 -2.98
CA ALA A 285 20.34 -16.74 -3.39
C ALA A 285 21.44 -16.84 -2.31
N GLU A 286 22.67 -17.14 -2.73
CA GLU A 286 23.82 -17.23 -1.84
C GLU A 286 24.14 -15.88 -1.18
N LEU A 287 24.45 -15.93 0.12
CA LEU A 287 24.89 -14.79 0.89
C LEU A 287 26.40 -14.58 0.72
N ARG A 288 26.87 -13.33 0.63
CA ARG A 288 28.30 -13.01 0.42
C ARG A 288 29.22 -13.52 1.52
N ASN A 289 28.69 -13.71 2.73
CA ASN A 289 29.45 -14.27 3.84
C ASN A 289 29.70 -15.79 3.71
N GLY A 290 29.16 -16.45 2.68
CA GLY A 290 29.30 -17.89 2.43
C GLY A 290 28.56 -18.78 3.44
N LYS A 291 27.73 -18.21 4.31
CA LYS A 291 27.09 -18.91 5.45
C LYS A 291 25.60 -19.16 5.25
N GLY A 292 25.19 -19.49 4.03
CA GLY A 292 23.84 -19.91 3.70
C GLY A 292 23.21 -19.09 2.58
N VAL A 293 21.87 -19.09 2.57
CA VAL A 293 21.05 -18.50 1.52
C VAL A 293 20.05 -17.50 2.09
N LEU A 294 19.68 -16.52 1.26
CA LEU A 294 18.57 -15.62 1.51
C LEU A 294 17.26 -16.39 1.38
N ARG A 295 16.42 -16.35 2.41
CA ARG A 295 15.07 -16.92 2.38
C ARG A 295 14.06 -15.80 2.38
N THR A 296 13.11 -15.86 1.46
CA THR A 296 12.15 -14.77 1.27
C THR A 296 10.73 -15.28 1.36
N CYS A 297 9.80 -14.43 1.78
CA CYS A 297 8.37 -14.66 1.59
C CYS A 297 7.64 -13.33 1.33
N ALA A 298 6.46 -13.42 0.74
CA ALA A 298 5.62 -12.26 0.44
C ALA A 298 4.23 -12.40 1.07
N LEU A 299 3.74 -11.33 1.70
CA LEU A 299 2.39 -11.26 2.24
C LEU A 299 1.54 -10.35 1.37
N ARG A 300 0.39 -10.84 0.90
CA ARG A 300 -0.59 -10.14 0.07
C ARG A 300 -1.80 -9.73 0.94
N PRO A 301 -1.68 -8.66 1.76
CA PRO A 301 -2.77 -8.22 2.62
C PRO A 301 -3.95 -7.66 1.83
N ALA A 302 -5.14 -7.88 2.40
CA ALA A 302 -6.38 -7.17 2.11
C ALA A 302 -6.31 -5.68 2.52
N GLY A 303 -7.42 -4.94 2.40
CA GLY A 303 -7.48 -3.54 2.82
C GLY A 303 -7.18 -3.39 4.32
N ILE A 304 -6.07 -2.74 4.68
CA ILE A 304 -5.63 -2.61 6.07
C ILE A 304 -6.55 -1.64 6.80
N TYR A 305 -7.05 -1.94 7.99
CA TYR A 305 -7.78 -0.97 8.82
C TYR A 305 -7.32 -1.03 10.28
N GLY A 306 -7.72 -0.02 11.05
CA GLY A 306 -7.50 0.02 12.49
C GLY A 306 -7.24 1.44 13.00
N PRO A 307 -7.12 1.62 14.33
CA PRO A 307 -6.89 2.92 14.94
C PRO A 307 -5.59 3.57 14.46
N GLY A 308 -5.68 4.80 13.97
CA GLY A 308 -4.51 5.55 13.52
C GLY A 308 -4.09 5.28 12.08
N GLU A 309 -4.89 4.57 11.28
CA GLU A 309 -4.68 4.46 9.84
C GLU A 309 -4.66 5.85 9.20
N GLN A 310 -3.64 6.10 8.37
CA GLN A 310 -3.28 7.46 7.96
C GLN A 310 -3.65 7.80 6.51
N ARG A 311 -4.11 6.84 5.70
CA ARG A 311 -4.30 7.05 4.26
C ARG A 311 -5.77 7.09 3.84
N HIS A 312 -6.51 6.00 3.98
CA HIS A 312 -7.85 5.91 3.39
C HIS A 312 -8.98 6.21 4.37
N LEU A 313 -8.86 5.83 5.65
CA LEU A 313 -9.88 6.15 6.65
C LEU A 313 -10.03 7.66 6.85
N PRO A 314 -8.95 8.47 6.94
CA PRO A 314 -9.09 9.92 7.05
C PRO A 314 -9.78 10.56 5.82
N ARG A 315 -9.56 10.01 4.61
CA ARG A 315 -10.26 10.47 3.39
C ARG A 315 -11.75 10.17 3.47
N ILE A 316 -12.12 8.94 3.87
CA ILE A 316 -13.51 8.52 4.04
C ILE A 316 -14.20 9.40 5.10
N VAL A 317 -13.57 9.59 6.27
CA VAL A 317 -14.08 10.47 7.33
C VAL A 317 -14.24 11.90 6.83
N SER A 318 -13.27 12.44 6.09
CA SER A 318 -13.40 13.76 5.48
C SER A 318 -14.58 13.86 4.50
N TYR A 319 -14.90 12.81 3.74
CA TYR A 319 -16.05 12.80 2.84
C TYR A 319 -17.38 12.74 3.61
N ILE A 320 -17.41 12.00 4.73
CA ILE A 320 -18.56 11.94 5.63
C ILE A 320 -18.80 13.33 6.25
N GLU A 321 -17.78 13.96 6.85
CA GLU A 321 -17.91 15.27 7.50
C GLU A 321 -18.29 16.39 6.54
N ARG A 322 -17.82 16.33 5.28
CA ARG A 322 -18.20 17.29 4.22
C ARG A 322 -19.58 17.01 3.63
N GLY A 323 -20.24 15.93 4.03
CA GLY A 323 -21.52 15.50 3.47
C GLY A 323 -21.43 15.09 2.00
N LEU A 324 -20.25 14.65 1.55
CA LEU A 324 -20.01 14.13 0.19
C LEU A 324 -20.32 12.63 0.08
N PHE A 325 -20.28 11.90 1.20
CA PHE A 325 -20.70 10.51 1.28
C PHE A 325 -22.23 10.39 1.26
N LYS A 326 -22.83 10.50 0.06
CA LYS A 326 -24.30 10.56 -0.14
C LYS A 326 -24.92 9.34 -0.82
N PHE A 327 -24.10 8.46 -1.37
CA PHE A 327 -24.54 7.27 -2.08
C PHE A 327 -23.54 6.12 -1.88
N VAL A 328 -24.04 4.90 -2.03
CA VAL A 328 -23.25 3.68 -2.22
C VAL A 328 -23.37 3.26 -3.69
N TYR A 329 -22.57 2.30 -4.15
CA TYR A 329 -22.63 1.87 -5.55
C TYR A 329 -22.25 0.40 -5.75
N GLY A 330 -22.47 -0.10 -6.96
CA GLY A 330 -22.18 -1.49 -7.31
C GLY A 330 -23.26 -2.45 -6.85
N ASP A 331 -22.96 -3.75 -6.86
CA ASP A 331 -23.88 -4.80 -6.41
C ASP A 331 -23.94 -4.82 -4.87
N PRO A 332 -25.11 -4.85 -4.20
CA PRO A 332 -25.19 -5.05 -2.74
C PRO A 332 -24.56 -6.36 -2.25
N LEU A 333 -24.49 -7.38 -3.12
CA LEU A 333 -23.86 -8.67 -2.85
C LEU A 333 -22.37 -8.69 -3.17
N SER A 334 -21.78 -7.59 -3.68
CA SER A 334 -20.34 -7.56 -3.96
C SER A 334 -19.55 -7.73 -2.66
N LEU A 335 -18.63 -8.68 -2.59
CA LEU A 335 -17.84 -8.96 -1.39
C LEU A 335 -16.37 -8.58 -1.57
N VAL A 336 -15.82 -7.92 -0.56
CA VAL A 336 -14.39 -7.59 -0.46
C VAL A 336 -13.88 -8.01 0.92
N GLU A 337 -12.57 -8.00 1.11
CA GLU A 337 -11.94 -8.31 2.39
C GLU A 337 -11.10 -7.16 2.94
N PHE A 338 -10.97 -7.18 4.26
CA PHE A 338 -10.14 -6.26 5.03
C PHE A 338 -9.27 -7.05 6.01
N VAL A 339 -8.18 -6.43 6.46
CA VAL A 339 -7.30 -6.98 7.48
C VAL A 339 -7.08 -5.95 8.57
N HIS A 340 -7.32 -6.32 9.82
CA HIS A 340 -6.98 -5.45 10.93
C HIS A 340 -5.46 -5.33 11.04
N VAL A 341 -4.96 -4.15 11.38
CA VAL A 341 -3.50 -3.90 11.45
C VAL A 341 -2.81 -4.83 12.45
N ASP A 342 -3.45 -5.25 13.55
CA ASP A 342 -2.90 -6.24 14.50
C ASP A 342 -2.80 -7.63 13.88
N ASN A 343 -3.83 -8.04 13.16
CA ASN A 343 -3.83 -9.31 12.43
C ASN A 343 -2.72 -9.30 11.37
N LEU A 344 -2.49 -8.17 10.70
CA LEU A 344 -1.39 -8.04 9.76
C LEU A 344 -0.02 -8.09 10.43
N VAL A 345 0.13 -7.47 11.61
CA VAL A 345 1.34 -7.56 12.44
C VAL A 345 1.61 -9.02 12.82
N GLN A 346 0.58 -9.72 13.30
CA GLN A 346 0.68 -11.14 13.65
C GLN A 346 1.12 -11.98 12.44
N ALA A 347 0.52 -11.77 11.26
CA ALA A 347 0.90 -12.46 10.04
C ALA A 347 2.38 -12.27 9.67
N HIS A 348 2.92 -11.05 9.80
CA HIS A 348 4.34 -10.79 9.52
C HIS A 348 5.27 -11.50 10.51
N ILE A 349 4.92 -11.49 11.80
CA ILE A 349 5.69 -12.23 12.82
C ILE A 349 5.66 -13.73 12.54
N LEU A 350 4.50 -14.29 12.21
CA LEU A 350 4.37 -15.71 11.86
C LEU A 350 5.14 -16.06 10.57
N ALA A 351 5.13 -15.18 9.58
CA ALA A 351 5.90 -15.36 8.34
C ALA A 351 7.41 -15.38 8.63
N PHE A 352 7.91 -14.51 9.50
CA PHE A 352 9.30 -14.54 9.93
C PHE A 352 9.64 -15.84 10.69
N GLU A 353 8.80 -16.25 11.64
CA GLU A 353 9.00 -17.52 12.36
C GLU A 353 8.98 -18.73 11.40
N ALA A 354 8.12 -18.72 10.38
CA ALA A 354 8.05 -19.75 9.35
C ALA A 354 9.27 -19.81 8.42
N LEU A 355 10.09 -18.74 8.37
CA LEU A 355 11.38 -18.73 7.69
C LEU A 355 12.52 -19.33 8.53
N LYS A 356 12.33 -19.54 9.84
CA LYS A 356 13.36 -20.13 10.73
C LYS A 356 13.51 -21.64 10.50
N ALA A 357 14.68 -22.16 10.84
CA ALA A 357 15.04 -23.58 10.63
C ALA A 357 14.17 -24.55 11.43
N ASN A 358 13.75 -24.17 12.65
CA ASN A 358 12.83 -24.96 13.48
C ASN A 358 11.44 -25.13 12.85
N LYS A 359 11.05 -24.25 11.92
CA LYS A 359 9.84 -24.36 11.09
C LYS A 359 10.11 -24.93 9.70
N LYS A 360 11.28 -25.53 9.50
CA LYS A 360 11.73 -26.14 8.23
C LYS A 360 11.71 -25.18 7.04
N HIS A 361 11.79 -23.87 7.30
CA HIS A 361 11.71 -22.84 6.27
C HIS A 361 10.44 -22.93 5.40
N VAL A 362 9.31 -23.35 5.97
CA VAL A 362 8.08 -23.60 5.22
C VAL A 362 7.62 -22.39 4.39
N ALA A 363 7.92 -21.16 4.85
CA ALA A 363 7.60 -19.94 4.12
C ALA A 363 8.58 -19.54 3.01
N ALA A 364 9.71 -20.21 2.85
CA ALA A 364 10.74 -19.83 1.89
C ALA A 364 10.23 -19.96 0.44
N GLY A 365 10.32 -18.87 -0.31
CA GLY A 365 9.84 -18.75 -1.69
C GLY A 365 8.32 -18.68 -1.83
N GLN A 366 7.57 -18.50 -0.73
CA GLN A 366 6.11 -18.53 -0.74
C GLN A 366 5.49 -17.13 -0.67
N ALA A 367 4.34 -16.98 -1.33
CA ALA A 367 3.38 -15.90 -1.11
C ALA A 367 2.19 -16.40 -0.27
N TYR A 368 1.51 -15.48 0.43
CA TYR A 368 0.32 -15.75 1.23
C TYR A 368 -0.71 -14.62 1.17
N PHE A 369 -1.99 -14.93 0.97
CA PHE A 369 -3.08 -13.97 1.19
C PHE A 369 -3.38 -13.81 2.69
N ILE A 370 -3.54 -12.57 3.14
CA ILE A 370 -3.76 -12.22 4.54
C ILE A 370 -4.99 -11.32 4.66
N SER A 371 -6.04 -11.80 5.35
CA SER A 371 -7.29 -11.08 5.63
C SER A 371 -7.83 -11.43 7.02
N ASP A 372 -8.93 -10.80 7.44
CA ASP A 372 -9.67 -11.20 8.64
C ASP A 372 -10.60 -12.41 8.39
N GLY A 373 -10.66 -12.95 7.16
CA GLY A 373 -11.48 -14.10 6.78
C GLY A 373 -12.98 -13.85 6.80
N ARG A 374 -13.40 -12.60 6.61
CA ARG A 374 -14.81 -12.18 6.60
C ARG A 374 -15.12 -11.31 5.38
N PRO A 375 -15.35 -11.93 4.21
CA PRO A 375 -15.82 -11.21 3.03
C PRO A 375 -17.12 -10.46 3.33
N VAL A 376 -17.15 -9.17 3.02
CA VAL A 376 -18.27 -8.28 3.34
C VAL A 376 -18.40 -7.21 2.25
N ASN A 377 -19.60 -6.65 2.07
CA ASN A 377 -19.74 -5.50 1.17
C ASN A 377 -18.92 -4.31 1.68
N ASN A 378 -18.14 -3.69 0.79
CA ASN A 378 -17.25 -2.57 1.13
C ASN A 378 -17.97 -1.44 1.89
N PHE A 379 -19.18 -1.06 1.46
CA PHE A 379 -19.91 0.04 2.10
C PHE A 379 -20.48 -0.38 3.46
N GLU A 380 -20.99 -1.62 3.55
CA GLU A 380 -21.49 -2.18 4.81
C GLU A 380 -20.37 -2.35 5.84
N PHE A 381 -19.16 -2.69 5.40
CA PHE A 381 -17.98 -2.69 6.27
C PHE A 381 -17.80 -1.35 6.95
N PHE A 382 -17.92 -0.23 6.22
CA PHE A 382 -17.77 1.13 6.78
C PHE A 382 -19.03 1.68 7.47
N ARG A 383 -20.17 0.98 7.47
CA ARG A 383 -21.40 1.44 8.14
C ARG A 383 -21.18 1.80 9.63
N PRO A 384 -20.52 0.97 10.45
CA PRO A 384 -20.25 1.30 11.85
C PRO A 384 -19.41 2.57 12.01
N LEU A 385 -18.52 2.87 11.06
CA LEU A 385 -17.75 4.12 11.07
C LEU A 385 -18.64 5.35 10.84
N VAL A 386 -19.51 5.30 9.84
CA VAL A 386 -20.42 6.40 9.48
C VAL A 386 -21.41 6.68 10.62
N GLU A 387 -22.11 5.64 11.07
CA GLU A 387 -23.13 5.73 12.12
C GLU A 387 -22.49 6.00 13.49
N GLY A 388 -21.33 5.39 13.76
CA GLY A 388 -20.53 5.65 14.95
C GLY A 388 -20.01 7.08 15.03
N LEU A 389 -19.79 7.77 13.91
CA LEU A 389 -19.46 9.20 13.93
C LEU A 389 -20.70 10.11 14.00
N GLY A 390 -21.91 9.56 14.15
CA GLY A 390 -23.15 10.32 14.29
C GLY A 390 -23.75 10.79 12.95
N TYR A 391 -23.33 10.22 11.83
CA TYR A 391 -23.85 10.53 10.50
C TYR A 391 -24.84 9.47 10.01
N LYS A 392 -25.78 9.85 9.15
CA LYS A 392 -26.73 8.92 8.54
C LYS A 392 -26.06 8.16 7.40
N PHE A 393 -26.16 6.83 7.41
CA PHE A 393 -25.66 6.01 6.32
C PHE A 393 -26.49 6.22 5.02
N PRO A 394 -25.84 6.35 3.84
CA PRO A 394 -26.55 6.51 2.58
C PRO A 394 -27.45 5.34 2.20
N THR A 395 -28.62 5.64 1.63
CA THR A 395 -29.56 4.62 1.11
C THR A 395 -29.64 4.59 -0.41
N CYS A 396 -29.19 5.66 -1.09
CA CYS A 396 -29.16 5.72 -2.55
C CYS A 396 -28.01 4.84 -3.06
N ARG A 397 -28.33 3.94 -4.01
CA ARG A 397 -27.35 3.07 -4.66
C ARG A 397 -27.27 3.40 -6.14
N LEU A 398 -26.07 3.68 -6.63
CA LEU A 398 -25.81 3.97 -8.04
C LEU A 398 -25.25 2.73 -8.76
N PRO A 399 -25.56 2.53 -10.05
CA PRO A 399 -24.93 1.48 -10.86
C PRO A 399 -23.40 1.66 -10.94
N LEU A 400 -22.65 0.56 -10.93
CA LEU A 400 -21.18 0.58 -11.00
C LEU A 400 -20.69 1.32 -12.26
N SER A 401 -21.31 1.03 -13.41
CA SER A 401 -20.98 1.64 -14.70
C SER A 401 -21.10 3.15 -14.70
N LEU A 402 -22.12 3.69 -14.01
CA LEU A 402 -22.34 5.13 -13.89
C LEU A 402 -21.23 5.78 -13.08
N VAL A 403 -20.88 5.21 -11.92
CA VAL A 403 -19.80 5.74 -11.08
C VAL A 403 -18.44 5.61 -11.77
N TYR A 404 -18.21 4.49 -12.47
CA TYR A 404 -17.00 4.28 -13.28
C TYR A 404 -16.86 5.34 -14.38
N PHE A 405 -17.96 5.66 -15.08
CA PHE A 405 -17.97 6.71 -16.11
C PHE A 405 -17.62 8.08 -15.52
N PHE A 406 -18.18 8.45 -14.36
CA PHE A 406 -17.80 9.70 -13.69
C PHE A 406 -16.35 9.70 -13.18
N ALA A 407 -15.84 8.57 -12.70
CA ALA A 407 -14.43 8.43 -12.33
C ALA A 407 -13.52 8.63 -13.55
N PHE A 408 -13.86 8.05 -14.71
CA PHE A 408 -13.17 8.26 -15.98
C PHE A 408 -13.15 9.75 -16.38
N LEU A 409 -14.30 10.43 -16.33
CA LEU A 409 -14.37 11.86 -16.65
C LEU A 409 -13.50 12.68 -15.69
N THR A 410 -13.53 12.36 -14.39
CA THR A 410 -12.75 13.08 -13.38
C THR A 410 -11.24 12.89 -13.60
N GLU A 411 -10.81 11.69 -13.96
CA GLU A 411 -9.42 11.41 -14.35
C GLU A 411 -9.01 12.19 -15.61
N MET A 412 -9.89 12.27 -16.61
CA MET A 412 -9.63 13.04 -17.84
C MET A 412 -9.47 14.53 -17.56
N VAL A 413 -10.34 15.09 -16.72
CA VAL A 413 -10.26 16.50 -16.29
C VAL A 413 -8.99 16.75 -15.49
N HIS A 414 -8.66 15.85 -14.56
CA HIS A 414 -7.43 15.94 -13.78
C HIS A 414 -6.20 15.89 -14.68
N PHE A 415 -6.21 15.05 -15.72
CA PHE A 415 -5.13 15.01 -16.69
C PHE A 415 -4.96 16.33 -17.44
N LEU A 416 -6.06 16.95 -17.89
CA LEU A 416 -6.04 18.20 -18.65
C LEU A 416 -5.68 19.41 -17.79
N VAL A 417 -6.26 19.52 -16.58
CA VAL A 417 -6.18 20.72 -15.74
C VAL A 417 -5.17 20.55 -14.61
N GLY A 418 -4.75 19.34 -14.28
CA GLY A 418 -3.90 19.02 -13.13
C GLY A 418 -2.51 19.66 -13.14
N HIS A 419 -2.02 20.04 -14.32
CA HIS A 419 -0.79 20.81 -14.49
C HIS A 419 -0.92 22.25 -13.97
N VAL A 420 -2.14 22.79 -13.91
CA VAL A 420 -2.46 24.16 -13.48
C VAL A 420 -3.18 24.16 -12.12
N TYR A 421 -4.05 23.17 -11.88
CA TYR A 421 -4.84 23.04 -10.66
C TYR A 421 -4.95 21.58 -10.21
N ASN A 422 -4.16 21.21 -9.21
CA ASN A 422 -4.06 19.85 -8.72
C ASN A 422 -5.13 19.53 -7.66
N PHE A 423 -6.38 19.35 -8.11
CA PHE A 423 -7.44 18.79 -7.28
C PHE A 423 -7.32 17.27 -7.17
N GLN A 424 -7.81 16.68 -6.08
CA GLN A 424 -7.78 15.22 -5.92
C GLN A 424 -9.13 14.65 -6.38
N PRO A 425 -9.16 13.73 -7.36
CA PRO A 425 -10.39 13.03 -7.74
C PRO A 425 -11.03 12.37 -6.50
N LEU A 426 -12.36 12.47 -6.39
CA LEU A 426 -13.09 11.87 -5.27
C LEU A 426 -12.96 10.34 -5.29
N LEU A 427 -13.08 9.76 -6.49
CA LEU A 427 -12.94 8.35 -6.82
C LEU A 427 -12.20 8.21 -8.15
N THR A 428 -11.22 7.31 -8.21
CA THR A 428 -10.59 6.85 -9.46
C THR A 428 -11.27 5.58 -9.97
N ARG A 429 -11.10 5.24 -11.24
CA ARG A 429 -11.60 3.97 -11.83
C ARG A 429 -11.09 2.75 -11.06
N THR A 430 -9.83 2.81 -10.65
CA THR A 430 -9.20 1.80 -9.80
C THR A 430 -9.90 1.66 -8.44
N GLU A 431 -10.22 2.77 -7.78
CA GLU A 431 -10.95 2.77 -6.50
C GLU A 431 -12.38 2.21 -6.68
N VAL A 432 -13.03 2.49 -7.81
CA VAL A 432 -14.36 1.95 -8.13
C VAL A 432 -14.33 0.43 -8.26
N TYR A 433 -13.34 -0.15 -8.96
CA TYR A 433 -13.21 -1.61 -9.04
C TYR A 433 -12.86 -2.25 -7.69
N LYS A 434 -11.94 -1.66 -6.93
CA LYS A 434 -11.52 -2.14 -5.60
C LYS A 434 -12.63 -2.11 -4.55
N THR A 435 -13.71 -1.38 -4.78
CA THR A 435 -14.80 -1.23 -3.79
C THR A 435 -16.14 -1.78 -4.27
N GLY A 436 -16.32 -1.94 -5.58
CA GLY A 436 -17.59 -2.34 -6.19
C GLY A 436 -17.60 -3.68 -6.94
N VAL A 437 -16.45 -4.35 -7.07
CA VAL A 437 -16.34 -5.68 -7.70
C VAL A 437 -15.98 -6.73 -6.65
N THR A 438 -16.61 -7.91 -6.71
CA THR A 438 -16.31 -9.02 -5.80
C THR A 438 -14.88 -9.51 -5.97
N HIS A 439 -14.09 -9.46 -4.90
CA HIS A 439 -12.77 -10.06 -4.82
C HIS A 439 -12.45 -10.44 -3.37
N TYR A 440 -12.23 -11.73 -3.13
CA TYR A 440 -11.76 -12.24 -1.84
C TYR A 440 -10.94 -13.51 -2.04
N PHE A 441 -10.08 -13.81 -1.07
CA PHE A 441 -9.02 -14.80 -1.24
C PHE A 441 -9.01 -15.84 -0.12
N SER A 442 -8.65 -17.08 -0.47
CA SER A 442 -8.44 -18.15 0.48
C SER A 442 -7.19 -17.87 1.32
N MET A 443 -7.32 -18.04 2.63
CA MET A 443 -6.19 -18.01 3.57
C MET A 443 -5.78 -19.41 4.03
N GLU A 444 -6.23 -20.46 3.35
CA GLU A 444 -5.96 -21.85 3.75
C GLU A 444 -4.45 -22.12 3.83
N LYS A 445 -3.68 -21.62 2.86
CA LYS A 445 -2.23 -21.74 2.84
C LYS A 445 -1.59 -21.04 4.05
N ALA A 446 -2.01 -19.80 4.35
CA ALA A 446 -1.52 -19.06 5.51
C ALA A 446 -1.86 -19.76 6.83
N ARG A 447 -3.07 -20.33 6.97
CA ARG A 447 -3.46 -21.14 8.14
C ARG A 447 -2.55 -22.37 8.29
N LYS A 448 -2.36 -23.11 7.21
CA LYS A 448 -1.62 -24.37 7.21
C LYS A 448 -0.12 -24.20 7.46
N GLU A 449 0.49 -23.23 6.79
CA GLU A 449 1.95 -23.07 6.78
C GLU A 449 2.45 -22.08 7.84
N LEU A 450 1.71 -21.00 8.09
CA LEU A 450 2.09 -19.97 9.07
C LEU A 450 1.42 -20.18 10.43
N GLY A 451 0.33 -20.96 10.51
CA GLY A 451 -0.53 -21.00 11.69
C GLY A 451 -1.32 -19.71 11.89
N TYR A 452 -1.61 -18.99 10.81
CA TYR A 452 -2.28 -17.70 10.87
C TYR A 452 -3.78 -17.86 11.13
N GLU A 453 -4.23 -17.42 12.31
CA GLU A 453 -5.66 -17.34 12.65
C GLU A 453 -6.00 -15.91 13.10
N PRO A 454 -6.77 -15.15 12.30
CA PRO A 454 -7.06 -13.75 12.60
C PRO A 454 -7.96 -13.62 13.83
N GLN A 455 -7.64 -12.67 14.70
CA GLN A 455 -8.53 -12.26 15.79
C GLN A 455 -9.68 -11.41 15.25
N GLN A 456 -10.82 -11.42 15.95
CA GLN A 456 -11.97 -10.62 15.55
C GLN A 456 -11.82 -9.18 16.05
N TYR A 457 -11.77 -8.24 15.12
CA TYR A 457 -11.79 -6.80 15.38
C TYR A 457 -13.07 -6.15 14.84
N SER A 458 -13.36 -4.96 15.36
CA SER A 458 -14.53 -4.14 15.02
C SER A 458 -14.07 -2.72 14.71
N LEU A 459 -14.79 -2.02 13.84
CA LEU A 459 -14.52 -0.60 13.57
C LEU A 459 -14.80 0.33 14.76
N ASN A 460 -15.33 -0.17 15.88
CA ASN A 460 -15.59 0.66 17.06
C ASN A 460 -14.33 1.36 17.58
N GLU A 461 -13.18 0.68 17.62
CA GLU A 461 -11.91 1.30 18.03
C GLU A 461 -11.45 2.39 17.05
N VAL A 462 -11.77 2.24 15.76
CA VAL A 462 -11.51 3.25 14.74
C VAL A 462 -12.41 4.47 14.97
N VAL A 463 -13.69 4.25 15.28
CA VAL A 463 -14.64 5.31 15.63
C VAL A 463 -14.17 6.08 16.86
N GLU A 464 -13.78 5.37 17.91
CA GLU A 464 -13.23 5.96 19.14
C GLU A 464 -11.98 6.79 18.87
N TRP A 465 -11.08 6.26 18.03
CA TRP A 465 -9.89 6.97 17.60
C TRP A 465 -10.23 8.29 16.90
N PHE A 466 -11.10 8.27 15.87
CA PHE A 466 -11.50 9.51 15.18
C PHE A 466 -12.25 10.48 16.09
N ARG A 467 -13.11 10.00 16.98
CA ARG A 467 -13.77 10.85 17.99
C ARG A 467 -12.76 11.53 18.91
N SER A 468 -11.70 10.83 19.33
CA SER A 468 -10.62 11.41 20.14
C SER A 468 -9.86 12.53 19.41
N GLN A 469 -9.84 12.51 18.08
CA GLN A 469 -9.27 13.55 17.23
C GLN A 469 -10.26 14.69 16.92
N GLY A 470 -11.46 14.68 17.53
CA GLY A 470 -12.49 15.70 17.32
C GLY A 470 -13.28 15.54 16.02
N CYS A 471 -13.30 14.35 15.42
CA CYS A 471 -14.21 14.04 14.33
C CYS A 471 -15.62 13.72 14.83
N GLY A 472 -16.62 14.13 14.07
CA GLY A 472 -18.03 14.00 14.45
C GLY A 472 -18.88 15.18 13.95
N PRO A 473 -20.16 15.24 14.30
CA PRO A 473 -21.06 16.28 13.80
C PRO A 473 -20.64 17.63 14.39
N LYS A 474 -20.09 18.51 13.55
CA LYS A 474 -19.76 19.89 13.93
C LYS A 474 -20.96 20.78 13.59
N PRO A 475 -21.32 21.77 14.44
CA PRO A 475 -22.35 22.74 14.08
C PRO A 475 -21.93 23.43 12.79
N ARG A 476 -22.75 23.29 11.74
CA ARG A 476 -22.45 23.82 10.41
C ARG A 476 -22.26 25.33 10.48
N LYS A 477 -21.02 25.79 10.45
CA LYS A 477 -20.65 27.08 9.86
C LYS A 477 -20.29 26.83 8.39
N TYR A 478 -21.26 26.37 7.61
CA TYR A 478 -21.06 26.11 6.17
C TYR A 478 -21.81 27.17 5.37
N THR A 479 -21.05 28.09 4.78
CA THR A 479 -21.56 29.15 3.92
C THR A 479 -21.99 28.56 2.57
N THR A 480 -23.21 28.87 2.15
CA THR A 480 -23.83 28.54 0.84
C THR A 480 -22.90 28.74 -0.37
N VAL A 481 -21.94 29.65 -0.23
CA VAL A 481 -20.92 30.03 -1.20
C VAL A 481 -20.11 28.84 -1.76
N HIS A 482 -19.71 27.87 -0.93
CA HIS A 482 -18.86 26.77 -1.39
C HIS A 482 -19.61 25.74 -2.25
N LEU A 483 -20.87 25.44 -1.89
CA LEU A 483 -21.73 24.55 -2.67
C LEU A 483 -22.10 25.13 -4.03
N VAL A 484 -22.38 26.44 -4.08
CA VAL A 484 -22.68 27.15 -5.33
C VAL A 484 -21.44 27.22 -6.23
N ARG A 485 -20.25 27.49 -5.65
CA ARG A 485 -18.99 27.50 -6.40
C ARG A 485 -18.66 26.13 -7.00
N ASP A 486 -18.70 25.08 -6.17
CA ASP A 486 -18.28 23.74 -6.60
C ASP A 486 -19.31 23.13 -7.58
N GLY A 487 -20.61 23.40 -7.37
CA GLY A 487 -21.67 23.06 -8.32
C GLY A 487 -21.56 23.84 -9.64
N GLY A 488 -21.21 25.13 -9.59
CA GLY A 488 -20.99 25.95 -10.77
C GLY A 488 -19.79 25.48 -11.60
N LEU A 489 -18.70 25.09 -10.95
CA LEU A 489 -17.52 24.50 -11.62
C LEU A 489 -17.86 23.16 -12.28
N LEU A 490 -18.65 22.31 -11.62
CA LEU A 490 -19.08 21.04 -12.19
C LEU A 490 -20.00 21.23 -13.41
N LEU A 491 -20.93 22.19 -13.36
CA LEU A 491 -21.81 22.54 -14.48
C LEU A 491 -21.03 23.12 -15.66
N LEU A 492 -20.08 24.01 -15.41
CA LEU A 492 -19.16 24.53 -16.44
C LEU A 492 -18.38 23.42 -17.12
N LEU A 493 -17.94 22.44 -16.34
CA LEU A 493 -17.19 21.31 -16.83
C LEU A 493 -18.05 20.35 -17.66
N ILE A 494 -19.29 20.08 -17.23
CA ILE A 494 -20.27 19.34 -18.02
C ILE A 494 -20.57 20.07 -19.33
N ALA A 495 -20.78 21.38 -19.30
CA ALA A 495 -21.04 22.19 -20.49
C ALA A 495 -19.86 22.14 -21.48
N LEU A 496 -18.62 22.20 -21.00
CA LEU A 496 -17.40 22.04 -21.80
C LEU A 496 -17.33 20.66 -22.46
N VAL A 497 -17.63 19.60 -21.72
CA VAL A 497 -17.65 18.22 -22.26
C VAL A 497 -18.76 18.05 -23.30
N VAL A 498 -19.95 18.59 -23.06
CA VAL A 498 -21.07 18.54 -24.02
C VAL A 498 -20.74 19.33 -25.28
N SER A 499 -20.02 20.45 -25.17
CA SER A 499 -19.61 21.25 -26.34
C SER A 499 -18.62 20.57 -27.29
N TRP A 500 -17.98 19.48 -26.85
CA TRP A 500 -17.07 18.67 -27.67
C TRP A 500 -17.77 17.58 -28.48
N PHE A 501 -19.05 17.31 -28.22
CA PHE A 501 -19.84 16.41 -29.06
C PHE A 501 -20.36 17.17 -30.29
N PRO A 502 -20.23 16.61 -31.51
CA PRO A 502 -20.84 17.19 -32.71
C PRO A 502 -22.32 17.39 -32.48
N SER A 503 -22.83 18.58 -32.81
CA SER A 503 -24.21 19.04 -32.59
C SER A 503 -25.31 18.17 -33.23
N ALA A 504 -24.94 17.13 -33.97
CA ALA A 504 -25.84 16.11 -34.50
C ALA A 504 -26.35 15.10 -33.45
N VAL A 505 -25.71 14.98 -32.27
CA VAL A 505 -26.12 14.02 -31.22
C VAL A 505 -26.98 14.67 -30.13
N THR A 506 -26.93 16.00 -29.98
CA THR A 506 -27.68 16.75 -28.95
C THR A 506 -29.16 16.98 -29.28
N LEU A 507 -29.62 16.60 -30.47
CA LEU A 507 -31.01 16.80 -30.93
C LEU A 507 -31.88 15.53 -30.88
N SER A 508 -31.35 14.41 -30.36
CA SER A 508 -32.10 13.15 -30.25
C SER A 508 -32.14 12.56 -28.82
N LEU A 509 -31.95 13.37 -27.79
CA LEU A 509 -32.08 13.00 -26.38
C LEU A 509 -33.13 13.86 -25.67
#